data_AF-K9UCS5-F1
#
_entry.id   AF-K9UCS5-F1
#
_cell.length_a   1.000
_cell.length_b   1.000
_cell.length_c   1.000
_cell.angle_alpha   90.00
_cell.angle_beta   90.00
_cell.angle_gamma   90.00
#
_symmetry.space_group_name_H-M   'P 1'
#
loop_
_entity.id
_entity.type
_entity.pdbx_description
1 polymer ?
#
loop_
_entity_poly.entity_id
_entity_poly.type
_entity_poly.pdbx_seq_one_letter_code
_entity_poly.pdbx_strand_id
1 'polypeptide(L)'
;MSDLFPIYQLTEEMKVVTDRPKQLKGVLNKSWYEHPELGLCLFKAATSPRMPIPNVRNDWSEKVVYEISKLLDLPAARYEFALAWNEERQRFIEGSLSIDCLPSGFESIAGGDFLTNSIRDYETSYPSSYSVENVLTSLLQNEVGCPQNWAGIPGIARATDLFVGYLALDAVCTGVDRHPNNWEVMLGDGRLDLVPSFDHGSSLGGNLSESTRATIAASDFDPNLMKSAFWNNAGRVNPIQAFEIAANIYPDAAKIWLERLIQIDLDRIEAIFDRVPDERISPLAAKFAQDLLEANRDRILSNFERWGSCI
;
A
#
# COMPACT_ATOMS: atom_id res chain seq x y z
N MET A 1 -23.30 -0.78 20.56
CA MET A 1 -22.71 -1.63 19.51
C MET A 1 -21.40 -0.98 19.19
N SER A 2 -20.26 -1.68 19.31
CA SER A 2 -18.97 -1.07 19.01
C SER A 2 -18.88 -0.76 17.50
N ASP A 3 -18.32 0.39 17.13
CA ASP A 3 -18.14 0.82 15.73
C ASP A 3 -16.88 0.19 15.09
N LEU A 4 -16.56 -1.04 15.50
CA LEU A 4 -15.38 -1.75 15.02
C LEU A 4 -15.54 -2.11 13.54
N PHE A 5 -14.41 -2.19 12.84
CA PHE A 5 -14.38 -2.70 11.47
C PHE A 5 -14.91 -4.14 11.43
N PRO A 6 -15.75 -4.47 10.43
CA PRO A 6 -16.32 -5.80 10.31
C PRO A 6 -15.23 -6.83 10.00
N ILE A 7 -15.45 -8.05 10.49
CA ILE A 7 -14.64 -9.23 10.18
C ILE A 7 -15.50 -10.16 9.31
N TYR A 8 -15.07 -10.38 8.07
CA TYR A 8 -15.75 -11.27 7.13
C TYR A 8 -15.28 -12.70 7.31
N GLN A 9 -16.22 -13.64 7.47
CA GLN A 9 -15.88 -15.06 7.57
C GLN A 9 -16.02 -15.72 6.20
N LEU A 10 -14.92 -16.27 5.71
CA LEU A 10 -14.84 -17.00 4.44
C LEU A 10 -15.06 -18.49 4.65
N THR A 11 -15.84 -19.11 3.78
CA THR A 11 -16.07 -20.55 3.78
C THR A 11 -15.38 -21.23 2.60
N GLU A 12 -15.19 -22.55 2.66
CA GLU A 12 -14.54 -23.29 1.56
C GLU A 12 -15.38 -23.25 0.27
N GLU A 13 -16.71 -23.13 0.36
CA GLU A 13 -17.59 -23.01 -0.81
C GLU A 13 -17.36 -21.71 -1.60
N MET A 14 -16.84 -20.66 -0.94
CA MET A 14 -16.51 -19.38 -1.58
C MET A 14 -15.17 -19.44 -2.33
N LYS A 15 -14.35 -20.47 -2.11
CA LYS A 15 -12.97 -20.51 -2.61
C LYS A 15 -12.94 -20.72 -4.12
N VAL A 16 -12.23 -19.85 -4.82
CA VAL A 16 -12.05 -19.96 -6.27
C VAL A 16 -10.91 -20.93 -6.56
N VAL A 17 -11.22 -22.01 -7.29
CA VAL A 17 -10.21 -22.92 -7.81
C VAL A 17 -9.51 -22.23 -9.00
N THR A 18 -8.35 -21.64 -8.76
CA THR A 18 -7.55 -20.99 -9.81
C THR A 18 -6.40 -21.90 -10.26
N ASP A 19 -6.02 -21.86 -11.53
CA ASP A 19 -4.80 -22.48 -12.08
C ASP A 19 -3.51 -21.68 -11.71
N ARG A 20 -3.62 -20.65 -10.86
CA ARG A 20 -2.48 -19.85 -10.38
C ARG A 20 -1.58 -20.69 -9.45
N PRO A 21 -0.25 -20.42 -9.41
CA PRO A 21 0.74 -21.38 -8.90
C PRO A 21 0.35 -21.93 -7.54
N LYS A 22 0.18 -23.26 -7.52
CA LYS A 22 -0.16 -24.09 -6.36
C LYS A 22 0.55 -23.58 -5.11
N GLN A 23 -0.25 -23.19 -4.10
CA GLN A 23 0.22 -23.13 -2.72
C GLN A 23 1.01 -24.42 -2.41
N LEU A 24 2.14 -24.28 -1.71
CA LEU A 24 2.76 -25.40 -1.03
C LEU A 24 1.67 -26.07 -0.18
N LYS A 25 1.40 -27.35 -0.43
CA LYS A 25 0.35 -28.12 0.27
C LYS A 25 0.42 -27.83 1.78
N GLY A 26 -0.70 -27.41 2.36
CA GLY A 26 -0.88 -27.17 3.80
C GLY A 26 -1.01 -25.69 4.20
N VAL A 27 -0.27 -24.79 3.56
CA VAL A 27 -0.17 -23.41 4.07
C VAL A 27 -1.09 -22.45 3.32
N LEU A 28 -2.25 -22.16 3.92
CA LEU A 28 -3.11 -21.05 3.47
C LEU A 28 -2.41 -19.71 3.77
N ASN A 29 -1.70 -19.19 2.77
CA ASN A 29 -1.02 -17.89 2.85
C ASN A 29 -1.82 -16.80 2.11
N LYS A 30 -2.20 -17.10 0.86
CA LYS A 30 -3.01 -16.22 0.01
C LYS A 30 -3.92 -17.05 -0.91
N SER A 31 -5.21 -16.75 -0.99
CA SER A 31 -6.17 -17.48 -1.84
C SER A 31 -7.33 -16.58 -2.29
N TRP A 32 -7.83 -16.82 -3.49
CA TRP A 32 -8.96 -16.10 -4.06
C TRP A 32 -10.29 -16.72 -3.62
N TYR A 33 -11.26 -15.86 -3.34
CA TYR A 33 -12.63 -16.20 -2.94
C TYR A 33 -13.64 -15.35 -3.73
N GLU A 34 -14.80 -15.92 -4.01
CA GLU A 34 -15.97 -15.20 -4.52
C GLU A 34 -16.93 -14.98 -3.35
N HIS A 35 -16.88 -13.79 -2.74
CA HIS A 35 -17.72 -13.47 -1.59
C HIS A 35 -19.07 -12.91 -2.07
N PRO A 36 -20.22 -13.37 -1.56
CA PRO A 36 -21.54 -12.98 -2.08
C PRO A 36 -21.82 -11.47 -2.03
N GLU A 37 -21.24 -10.75 -1.06
CA GLU A 37 -21.43 -9.30 -0.89
C GLU A 37 -20.26 -8.46 -1.43
N LEU A 38 -19.06 -9.04 -1.55
CA LEU A 38 -17.84 -8.29 -1.87
C LEU A 38 -17.33 -8.61 -3.27
N GLY A 39 -17.87 -9.65 -3.93
CA GLY A 39 -17.35 -10.19 -5.18
C GLY A 39 -16.02 -10.93 -5.00
N LEU A 40 -15.26 -10.98 -6.09
CA LEU A 40 -13.93 -11.56 -6.11
C LEU A 40 -12.99 -10.81 -5.14
N CYS A 41 -12.36 -11.56 -4.24
CA CYS A 41 -11.44 -11.00 -3.26
C CYS A 41 -10.28 -11.96 -2.96
N LEU A 42 -9.12 -11.39 -2.64
CA LEU A 42 -7.91 -12.10 -2.26
C LEU A 42 -7.76 -12.09 -0.74
N PHE A 43 -7.92 -13.25 -0.11
CA PHE A 43 -7.52 -13.44 1.28
C PHE A 43 -6.00 -13.47 1.40
N LYS A 44 -5.47 -12.76 2.40
CA LYS A 44 -4.05 -12.75 2.80
C LYS A 44 -3.98 -13.05 4.30
N ALA A 45 -3.32 -14.15 4.67
CA ALA A 45 -3.14 -14.50 6.08
C ALA A 45 -2.37 -13.40 6.83
N ALA A 46 -2.76 -13.15 8.08
CA ALA A 46 -2.21 -12.07 8.89
C ALA A 46 -0.69 -12.18 9.10
N THR A 47 -0.16 -13.41 9.18
CA THR A 47 1.24 -13.69 9.46
C THR A 47 1.89 -14.46 8.32
N SER A 48 3.09 -14.05 7.88
CA SER A 48 3.84 -14.81 6.88
C SER A 48 4.31 -16.16 7.46
N PRO A 49 4.00 -17.29 6.82
CA PRO A 49 4.40 -18.61 7.30
C PRO A 49 5.90 -18.89 7.15
N ARG A 50 6.63 -18.11 6.33
CA ARG A 50 8.06 -18.33 6.07
C ARG A 50 8.96 -17.80 7.18
N MET A 51 8.51 -16.83 7.97
CA MET A 51 9.23 -16.22 9.09
C MET A 51 8.22 -15.77 10.15
N PRO A 52 7.65 -16.69 10.95
CA PRO A 52 6.73 -16.31 12.01
C PRO A 52 7.51 -15.62 13.12
N ILE A 53 7.66 -14.30 13.03
CA ILE A 53 8.06 -13.48 14.16
C ILE A 53 6.84 -13.45 15.09
N PRO A 54 6.95 -13.89 16.36
CA PRO A 54 5.83 -13.86 17.28
C PRO A 54 5.19 -12.48 17.32
N ASN A 55 3.86 -12.43 17.29
CA ASN A 55 3.05 -11.22 17.37
C ASN A 55 3.24 -10.22 16.20
N VAL A 56 3.93 -10.58 15.12
CA VAL A 56 4.01 -9.77 13.90
C VAL A 56 2.91 -10.19 12.93
N ARG A 57 2.12 -9.21 12.51
CA ARG A 57 1.00 -9.39 11.59
C ARG A 57 0.77 -8.15 10.75
N ASN A 58 0.29 -8.35 9.52
CA ASN A 58 0.25 -7.34 8.47
C ASN A 58 -1.19 -6.97 8.05
N ASP A 59 -2.19 -7.75 8.46
CA ASP A 59 -3.60 -7.57 8.11
C ASP A 59 -4.17 -6.23 8.61
N TRP A 60 -3.84 -5.83 9.85
CA TRP A 60 -4.26 -4.53 10.37
C TRP A 60 -3.61 -3.37 9.61
N SER A 61 -2.36 -3.52 9.16
CA SER A 61 -1.66 -2.46 8.41
C SER A 61 -2.31 -2.24 7.05
N GLU A 62 -2.68 -3.32 6.35
CA GLU A 62 -3.48 -3.23 5.11
C GLU A 62 -4.77 -2.44 5.33
N LYS A 63 -5.53 -2.80 6.38
CA LYS A 63 -6.81 -2.14 6.69
C LYS A 63 -6.61 -0.67 7.04
N VAL A 64 -5.69 -0.36 7.95
CA VAL A 64 -5.46 1.02 8.40
C VAL A 64 -4.95 1.89 7.25
N VAL A 65 -4.02 1.41 6.42
CA VAL A 65 -3.53 2.19 5.27
C VAL A 65 -4.64 2.42 4.24
N TYR A 66 -5.53 1.44 4.01
CA TYR A 66 -6.73 1.66 3.22
C TYR A 66 -7.62 2.77 3.81
N GLU A 67 -7.84 2.77 5.12
CA GLU A 67 -8.64 3.82 5.78
C GLU A 67 -7.96 5.20 5.71
N ILE A 68 -6.63 5.28 5.85
CA ILE A 68 -5.83 6.50 5.64
C ILE A 68 -5.95 6.99 4.20
N SER A 69 -5.89 6.09 3.20
CA SER A 69 -6.00 6.46 1.79
C SER A 69 -7.31 7.17 1.47
N LYS A 70 -8.40 6.82 2.17
CA LYS A 70 -9.69 7.51 2.06
C LYS A 70 -9.64 8.94 2.59
N LEU A 71 -8.85 9.22 3.62
CA LEU A 71 -8.65 10.61 4.10
C LEU A 71 -7.91 11.47 3.07
N LEU A 72 -7.14 10.85 2.18
CA LEU A 72 -6.44 11.49 1.06
C LEU A 72 -7.27 11.51 -0.24
N ASP A 73 -8.49 10.98 -0.26
CA ASP A 73 -9.24 10.71 -1.50
C ASP A 73 -8.44 9.89 -2.53
N LEU A 74 -7.47 9.08 -2.10
CA LEU A 74 -6.57 8.32 -2.95
C LEU A 74 -7.19 6.96 -3.28
N PRO A 75 -7.23 6.52 -4.56
CA PRO A 75 -7.78 5.24 -4.93
C PRO A 75 -6.87 4.11 -4.45
N ALA A 76 -7.39 3.28 -3.55
CA ALA A 76 -6.75 2.07 -3.08
C ALA A 76 -7.71 0.88 -3.17
N ALA A 77 -7.18 -0.33 -3.36
CA ALA A 77 -7.94 -1.56 -3.25
C ALA A 77 -8.59 -1.60 -1.86
N ARG A 78 -9.85 -2.03 -1.79
CA ARG A 78 -10.58 -2.08 -0.52
C ARG A 78 -10.09 -3.24 0.31
N TYR A 79 -9.64 -2.93 1.52
CA TYR A 79 -9.25 -3.92 2.51
C TYR A 79 -10.26 -4.08 3.64
N GLU A 80 -10.52 -5.33 4.02
CA GLU A 80 -11.36 -5.70 5.16
C GLU A 80 -10.68 -6.78 6.01
N PHE A 81 -11.03 -6.89 7.29
CA PHE A 81 -10.59 -8.02 8.11
C PHE A 81 -11.33 -9.29 7.74
N ALA A 82 -10.66 -10.43 7.86
CA ALA A 82 -11.29 -11.71 7.57
C ALA A 82 -10.80 -12.87 8.43
N LEU A 83 -11.63 -13.91 8.43
CA LEU A 83 -11.32 -15.24 8.94
C LEU A 83 -11.49 -16.24 7.78
N ALA A 84 -10.46 -17.05 7.51
CA ALA A 84 -10.54 -18.11 6.51
C ALA A 84 -10.32 -19.48 7.15
N TRP A 85 -11.10 -20.48 6.75
CA TRP A 85 -10.89 -21.86 7.20
C TRP A 85 -9.54 -22.36 6.69
N ASN A 86 -8.70 -22.86 7.59
CA ASN A 86 -7.44 -23.50 7.24
C ASN A 86 -7.57 -25.01 7.48
N GLU A 87 -7.60 -25.78 6.40
CA GLU A 87 -7.77 -27.24 6.45
C GLU A 87 -6.62 -27.94 7.21
N GLU A 88 -5.38 -27.50 7.09
CA GLU A 88 -4.26 -28.16 7.78
C GLU A 88 -4.36 -28.00 9.31
N ARG A 89 -4.71 -26.79 9.76
CA ARG A 89 -4.81 -26.44 11.18
C ARG A 89 -6.18 -26.75 11.78
N GLN A 90 -7.14 -27.16 10.96
CA GLN A 90 -8.53 -27.43 11.36
C GLN A 90 -9.15 -26.30 12.18
N ARG A 91 -8.90 -25.05 11.77
CA ARG A 91 -9.41 -23.84 12.43
C ARG A 91 -9.45 -22.66 11.48
N PHE A 92 -10.21 -21.63 11.85
CA PHE A 92 -10.11 -20.32 11.21
C PHE A 92 -8.75 -19.67 11.51
N ILE A 93 -8.19 -19.02 10.49
CA ILE A 93 -7.04 -18.15 10.60
C ILE A 93 -7.41 -16.73 10.22
N GLU A 94 -6.77 -15.77 10.88
CA GLU A 94 -6.99 -14.34 10.70
C GLU A 94 -6.20 -13.82 9.50
N GLY A 95 -6.72 -12.78 8.88
CA GLY A 95 -6.08 -12.12 7.76
C GLY A 95 -6.87 -10.91 7.28
N SER A 96 -6.49 -10.43 6.10
CA SER A 96 -7.21 -9.39 5.37
C SER A 96 -7.76 -9.92 4.05
N LEU A 97 -8.82 -9.29 3.56
CA LEU A 97 -9.33 -9.41 2.21
C LEU A 97 -8.92 -8.18 1.43
N SER A 98 -8.30 -8.35 0.27
CA SER A 98 -8.20 -7.32 -0.77
C SER A 98 -9.30 -7.59 -1.80
N ILE A 99 -10.26 -6.68 -1.93
CA ILE A 99 -11.34 -6.84 -2.91
C ILE A 99 -10.82 -6.49 -4.29
N ASP A 100 -11.19 -7.29 -5.29
CA ASP A 100 -10.78 -7.06 -6.67
C ASP A 100 -11.26 -5.69 -7.14
N CYS A 101 -10.33 -4.93 -7.69
CA CYS A 101 -10.57 -3.57 -8.16
C CYS A 101 -10.47 -3.47 -9.68
N LEU A 102 -10.24 -4.59 -10.37
CA LEU A 102 -10.29 -4.65 -11.83
C LEU A 102 -11.75 -4.68 -12.31
N PRO A 103 -12.12 -3.78 -13.24
CA PRO A 103 -13.41 -3.91 -13.93
C PRO A 103 -13.51 -5.22 -14.71
N SER A 104 -14.73 -5.71 -14.91
CA SER A 104 -14.97 -6.94 -15.66
C SER A 104 -14.40 -6.85 -17.07
N GLY A 105 -13.61 -7.86 -17.47
CA GLY A 105 -12.99 -7.94 -18.79
C GLY A 105 -11.70 -7.12 -18.94
N PHE A 106 -11.25 -6.42 -17.90
CA PHE A 106 -9.97 -5.72 -17.90
C PHE A 106 -8.85 -6.70 -17.55
N GLU A 107 -7.68 -6.49 -18.14
CA GLU A 107 -6.47 -7.24 -17.82
C GLU A 107 -5.52 -6.35 -17.02
N SER A 108 -4.77 -6.93 -16.08
CA SER A 108 -3.74 -6.19 -15.36
C SER A 108 -2.33 -6.58 -15.79
N ILE A 109 -1.45 -5.59 -15.83
CA ILE A 109 -0.04 -5.70 -16.19
C ILE A 109 0.77 -5.28 -14.97
N ALA A 110 1.59 -6.19 -14.45
CA ALA A 110 2.48 -5.89 -13.33
C ALA A 110 3.43 -4.74 -13.70
N GLY A 111 3.69 -3.83 -12.76
CA GLY A 111 4.59 -2.69 -12.98
C GLY A 111 5.96 -3.08 -13.53
N GLY A 112 6.51 -4.21 -13.11
CA GLY A 112 7.78 -4.77 -13.63
C GLY A 112 7.71 -5.15 -15.10
N ASP A 113 6.62 -5.80 -15.51
CA ASP A 113 6.38 -6.17 -16.92
C ASP A 113 6.11 -4.91 -17.76
N PHE A 114 5.34 -3.97 -17.21
CA PHE A 114 5.07 -2.67 -17.84
C PHE A 114 6.35 -1.88 -18.09
N LEU A 115 7.26 -1.80 -17.10
CA LEU A 115 8.55 -1.13 -17.24
C LEU A 115 9.45 -1.81 -18.27
N THR A 116 9.49 -3.16 -18.26
CA THR A 116 10.27 -3.94 -19.22
C THR A 116 9.84 -3.67 -20.66
N ASN A 117 8.54 -3.43 -20.89
CA ASN A 117 8.01 -3.10 -22.20
C ASN A 117 8.15 -1.61 -22.58
N SER A 118 8.33 -0.72 -21.60
CA SER A 118 8.34 0.73 -21.82
C SER A 118 9.73 1.32 -21.99
N ILE A 119 10.74 0.78 -21.29
CA ILE A 119 12.09 1.34 -21.26
C ILE A 119 13.02 0.45 -22.09
N ARG A 120 13.60 1.07 -23.14
CA ARG A 120 14.67 0.45 -23.92
C ARG A 120 15.85 0.18 -22.98
N ASP A 121 16.26 -1.08 -22.89
CA ASP A 121 17.33 -1.57 -22.02
C ASP A 121 16.97 -1.61 -20.50
N TYR A 122 15.68 -1.80 -20.16
CA TYR A 122 15.28 -2.10 -18.78
C TYR A 122 15.84 -3.45 -18.32
N GLU A 123 16.82 -3.40 -17.41
CA GLU A 123 17.40 -4.61 -16.82
C GLU A 123 16.67 -4.97 -15.54
N THR A 124 15.78 -5.98 -15.60
CA THR A 124 15.05 -6.51 -14.43
C THR A 124 15.98 -7.01 -13.32
N SER A 125 17.18 -7.47 -13.69
CA SER A 125 18.21 -7.92 -12.75
C SER A 125 19.04 -6.79 -12.14
N TYR A 126 18.94 -5.56 -12.66
CA TYR A 126 19.71 -4.42 -12.19
C TYR A 126 18.83 -3.53 -11.30
N PRO A 127 19.04 -3.54 -9.97
CA PRO A 127 18.12 -2.90 -9.03
C PRO A 127 17.90 -1.40 -9.30
N SER A 128 18.93 -0.69 -9.78
CA SER A 128 18.84 0.74 -10.10
C SER A 128 18.03 1.07 -11.35
N SER A 129 17.65 0.08 -12.17
CA SER A 129 16.64 0.26 -13.22
C SER A 129 15.28 0.62 -12.63
N TYR A 130 15.00 0.20 -11.40
CA TYR A 130 13.76 0.52 -10.70
C TYR A 130 13.89 1.82 -9.90
N SER A 131 13.64 2.95 -10.59
CA SER A 131 13.65 4.30 -10.02
C SER A 131 12.30 4.99 -10.19
N VAL A 132 12.08 6.05 -9.41
CA VAL A 132 10.86 6.87 -9.49
C VAL A 132 10.76 7.53 -10.87
N GLU A 133 11.87 8.03 -11.40
CA GLU A 133 11.99 8.66 -12.72
C GLU A 133 11.54 7.71 -13.84
N ASN A 134 12.00 6.46 -13.79
CA ASN A 134 11.67 5.45 -14.79
C ASN A 134 10.18 5.07 -14.76
N VAL A 135 9.60 4.94 -13.56
CA VAL A 135 8.15 4.73 -13.41
C VAL A 135 7.36 5.90 -13.99
N LEU A 136 7.64 7.12 -13.56
CA LEU A 136 6.89 8.29 -14.02
C LEU A 136 7.07 8.56 -15.51
N THR A 137 8.27 8.33 -16.05
CA THR A 137 8.53 8.45 -17.49
C THR A 137 7.74 7.40 -18.29
N SER A 138 7.71 6.16 -17.83
CA SER A 138 6.96 5.08 -18.49
C SER A 138 5.46 5.32 -18.47
N LEU A 139 4.92 5.79 -17.33
CA LEU A 139 3.50 6.16 -17.22
C LEU A 139 3.14 7.30 -18.19
N LEU A 140 4.01 8.31 -18.31
CA LEU A 140 3.81 9.43 -19.22
C LEU A 140 3.87 9.00 -20.69
N GLN A 141 4.89 8.23 -21.08
CA GLN A 141 5.12 7.83 -22.47
C GLN A 141 4.05 6.91 -23.03
N ASN A 142 3.42 6.10 -22.17
CA ASN A 142 2.32 5.21 -22.55
C ASN A 142 0.94 5.82 -22.29
N GLU A 143 0.86 7.13 -22.01
CA GLU A 143 -0.38 7.87 -21.82
C GLU A 143 -1.32 7.24 -20.77
N VAL A 144 -0.74 6.69 -19.69
CA VAL A 144 -1.51 5.99 -18.66
C VAL A 144 -2.41 6.98 -17.89
N GLY A 145 -3.69 6.64 -17.79
CA GLY A 145 -4.70 7.41 -17.08
C GLY A 145 -4.86 7.02 -15.61
N CYS A 146 -5.77 7.72 -14.93
CA CYS A 146 -6.24 7.36 -13.60
C CYS A 146 -7.37 6.30 -13.67
N PRO A 147 -7.63 5.53 -12.59
CA PRO A 147 -8.74 4.58 -12.57
C PRO A 147 -10.08 5.23 -12.93
N GLN A 148 -10.84 4.62 -13.85
CA GLN A 148 -12.06 5.23 -14.41
C GLN A 148 -13.19 5.40 -13.39
N ASN A 149 -13.25 4.54 -12.37
CA ASN A 149 -14.24 4.57 -11.30
C ASN A 149 -13.80 5.44 -10.11
N TRP A 150 -12.63 6.07 -10.17
CA TRP A 150 -12.19 7.02 -9.16
C TRP A 150 -12.79 8.39 -9.46
N ALA A 151 -13.39 9.01 -8.44
CA ALA A 151 -13.99 10.35 -8.58
C ALA A 151 -12.97 11.43 -8.98
N GLY A 152 -11.68 11.18 -8.73
CA GLY A 152 -10.60 12.07 -9.07
C GLY A 152 -10.47 13.24 -8.11
N ILE A 153 -9.41 14.01 -8.33
CA ILE A 153 -9.08 15.22 -7.60
C ILE A 153 -8.80 16.30 -8.64
N PRO A 154 -9.37 17.52 -8.51
CA PRO A 154 -9.01 18.63 -9.38
C PRO A 154 -7.49 18.86 -9.41
N GLY A 155 -6.89 18.82 -10.60
CA GLY A 155 -5.45 18.94 -10.80
C GLY A 155 -4.66 17.63 -10.79
N ILE A 156 -5.29 16.49 -10.47
CA ILE A 156 -4.71 15.15 -10.62
C ILE A 156 -5.41 14.46 -11.80
N ALA A 157 -4.83 14.58 -12.99
CA ALA A 157 -5.49 14.15 -14.23
C ALA A 157 -4.83 12.93 -14.89
N ARG A 158 -3.57 12.65 -14.58
CA ARG A 158 -2.78 11.58 -15.21
C ARG A 158 -2.26 10.59 -14.18
N ALA A 159 -1.89 9.40 -14.65
CA ALA A 159 -1.24 8.40 -13.81
C ALA A 159 0.00 8.94 -13.09
N THR A 160 0.78 9.82 -13.72
CA THR A 160 1.97 10.43 -13.09
C THR A 160 1.59 11.26 -11.87
N ASP A 161 0.55 12.07 -11.98
CA ASP A 161 0.07 12.95 -10.91
C ASP A 161 -0.49 12.10 -9.76
N LEU A 162 -1.18 10.99 -10.09
CA LEU A 162 -1.70 10.03 -9.12
C LEU A 162 -0.59 9.21 -8.43
N PHE A 163 0.43 8.80 -9.17
CA PHE A 163 1.54 8.00 -8.62
C PHE A 163 2.38 8.82 -7.63
N VAL A 164 2.47 10.15 -7.80
CA VAL A 164 3.01 11.05 -6.77
C VAL A 164 2.23 10.91 -5.46
N GLY A 165 0.91 10.74 -5.53
CA GLY A 165 0.05 10.47 -4.37
C GLY A 165 0.30 9.10 -3.75
N TYR A 166 0.53 8.06 -4.56
CA TYR A 166 0.93 6.74 -4.04
C TYR A 166 2.23 6.83 -3.24
N LEU A 167 3.19 7.62 -3.71
CA LEU A 167 4.44 7.87 -3.00
C LEU A 167 4.25 8.75 -1.76
N ALA A 168 3.31 9.70 -1.77
CA ALA A 168 2.94 10.46 -0.57
C ALA A 168 2.34 9.55 0.52
N LEU A 169 1.47 8.61 0.12
CA LEU A 169 0.91 7.60 1.03
C LEU A 169 2.00 6.68 1.60
N ASP A 170 2.90 6.19 0.74
CA ASP A 170 4.05 5.38 1.17
C ASP A 170 4.98 6.19 2.09
N ALA A 171 5.21 7.48 1.83
CA ALA A 171 6.04 8.33 2.68
C ALA A 171 5.45 8.50 4.08
N VAL A 172 4.16 8.88 4.20
CA VAL A 172 3.55 9.10 5.52
C VAL A 172 3.40 7.77 6.28
N CYS A 173 3.00 6.70 5.61
CA CYS A 173 2.77 5.40 6.23
C CYS A 173 4.05 4.56 6.40
N THR A 174 5.23 5.03 6.00
CA THR A 174 6.44 4.18 5.92
C THR A 174 6.23 2.92 5.07
N GLY A 175 5.61 3.07 3.90
CA GLY A 175 5.44 2.03 2.89
C GLY A 175 6.78 1.69 2.23
N VAL A 176 7.43 0.62 2.69
CA VAL A 176 8.79 0.24 2.23
C VAL A 176 8.81 -0.70 1.02
N ASP A 177 7.65 -1.25 0.65
CA ASP A 177 7.57 -2.42 -0.25
C ASP A 177 6.88 -2.11 -1.58
N ARG A 178 6.90 -0.85 -2.06
CA ARG A 178 6.43 -0.47 -3.40
C ARG A 178 7.36 -0.97 -4.50
N HIS A 179 7.53 -2.30 -4.60
CA HIS A 179 8.33 -2.94 -5.64
C HIS A 179 7.52 -3.08 -6.95
N PRO A 180 8.15 -3.49 -8.08
CA PRO A 180 7.50 -3.52 -9.38
C PRO A 180 6.24 -4.41 -9.50
N ASN A 181 5.93 -5.25 -8.51
CA ASN A 181 4.72 -6.10 -8.51
C ASN A 181 3.67 -5.61 -7.49
N ASN A 182 3.93 -4.51 -6.79
CA ASN A 182 3.00 -3.87 -5.86
C ASN A 182 2.41 -2.59 -6.46
N TRP A 183 2.36 -2.52 -7.80
CA TRP A 183 1.56 -1.58 -8.56
C TRP A 183 1.35 -2.18 -9.95
N GLU A 184 0.22 -1.84 -10.58
CA GLU A 184 -0.18 -2.43 -11.85
C GLU A 184 -0.83 -1.35 -12.73
N VAL A 185 -0.82 -1.61 -14.04
CA VAL A 185 -1.59 -0.88 -15.03
C VAL A 185 -2.66 -1.83 -15.56
N MET A 186 -3.90 -1.38 -15.63
CA MET A 186 -5.00 -2.13 -16.24
C MET A 186 -5.24 -1.69 -17.68
N LEU A 187 -5.48 -2.67 -18.56
CA LEU A 187 -5.87 -2.49 -19.94
C LEU A 187 -7.35 -2.85 -20.10
N GLY A 188 -8.14 -1.89 -20.55
CA GLY A 188 -9.56 -2.10 -20.86
C GLY A 188 -10.07 -0.96 -21.73
N ASP A 189 -11.07 -1.23 -22.55
CA ASP A 189 -11.67 -0.24 -23.47
C ASP A 189 -10.66 0.52 -24.36
N GLY A 190 -9.53 -0.15 -24.68
CA GLY A 190 -8.46 0.43 -25.51
C GLY A 190 -7.60 1.48 -24.81
N ARG A 191 -7.65 1.60 -23.48
CA ARG A 191 -6.82 2.52 -22.69
C ARG A 191 -6.10 1.81 -21.55
N LEU A 192 -4.99 2.43 -21.15
CA LEU A 192 -4.20 2.03 -19.99
C LEU A 192 -4.53 2.97 -18.83
N ASP A 193 -4.88 2.42 -17.67
CA ASP A 193 -5.12 3.18 -16.45
C ASP A 193 -4.33 2.56 -15.29
N LEU A 194 -3.90 3.37 -14.32
CA LEU A 194 -3.34 2.81 -13.09
C LEU A 194 -4.40 1.99 -12.35
N VAL A 195 -3.99 0.85 -11.81
CA VAL A 195 -4.78 0.12 -10.81
C VAL A 195 -4.72 0.90 -9.48
N PRO A 196 -5.83 0.97 -8.70
CA PRO A 196 -5.81 1.51 -7.34
C PRO A 196 -4.66 0.93 -6.49
N SER A 197 -4.08 1.73 -5.59
CA SER A 197 -2.94 1.30 -4.77
C SER A 197 -3.28 0.07 -3.91
N PHE A 198 -2.36 -0.88 -3.77
CA PHE A 198 -2.57 -2.10 -3.01
C PHE A 198 -1.25 -2.62 -2.39
N ASP A 199 -1.38 -3.69 -1.57
CA ASP A 199 -0.31 -4.40 -0.84
C ASP A 199 0.51 -3.49 0.09
N HIS A 200 -0.17 -2.91 1.09
CA HIS A 200 0.41 -1.98 2.05
C HIS A 200 0.79 -2.63 3.38
N GLY A 201 0.67 -3.95 3.53
CA GLY A 201 0.80 -4.65 4.82
C GLY A 201 2.17 -4.50 5.50
N SER A 202 3.20 -4.07 4.77
CA SER A 202 4.54 -3.76 5.29
C SER A 202 4.68 -2.33 5.85
N SER A 203 3.63 -1.53 5.83
CA SER A 203 3.60 -0.13 6.30
C SER A 203 3.39 -0.04 7.80
N LEU A 204 3.53 1.17 8.37
CA LEU A 204 3.23 1.51 9.77
C LEU A 204 4.02 0.67 10.79
N GLY A 205 5.19 0.21 10.37
CA GLY A 205 6.01 -0.73 11.13
C GLY A 205 5.39 -2.12 11.26
N GLY A 206 4.43 -2.51 10.41
CA GLY A 206 3.70 -3.78 10.44
C GLY A 206 4.57 -5.03 10.62
N ASN A 207 5.80 -4.99 10.07
CA ASN A 207 6.78 -6.07 10.16
C ASN A 207 7.69 -6.02 11.41
N LEU A 208 7.55 -5.01 12.28
CA LEU A 208 8.35 -4.85 13.50
C LEU A 208 7.77 -5.68 14.64
N SER A 209 8.64 -6.37 15.37
CA SER A 209 8.27 -7.05 16.61
C SER A 209 7.92 -6.06 17.71
N GLU A 210 7.17 -6.51 18.72
CA GLU A 210 6.87 -5.69 19.90
C GLU A 210 8.13 -5.25 20.63
N SER A 211 9.17 -6.11 20.70
CA SER A 211 10.44 -5.73 21.32
C SER A 211 11.10 -4.56 20.62
N THR A 212 11.08 -4.52 19.28
CA THR A 212 11.63 -3.40 18.52
C THR A 212 10.83 -2.13 18.75
N ARG A 213 9.49 -2.21 18.73
CA ARG A 213 8.61 -1.08 19.02
C ARG A 213 8.82 -0.53 20.44
N ALA A 214 9.05 -1.39 21.42
CA ALA A 214 9.30 -0.99 22.80
C ALA A 214 10.64 -0.28 23.00
N THR A 215 11.62 -0.50 22.11
CA THR A 215 12.96 0.08 22.22
C THR A 215 13.16 1.37 21.45
N ILE A 216 12.24 1.73 20.54
CA ILE A 216 12.39 2.87 19.64
C ILE A 216 11.12 3.71 19.72
N ALA A 217 11.24 4.96 20.17
CA ALA A 217 10.16 5.93 20.02
C ALA A 217 9.99 6.23 18.52
N ALA A 218 8.76 6.31 18.03
CA ALA A 218 8.53 6.52 16.60
C ALA A 218 9.05 7.89 16.11
N SER A 219 9.07 8.91 16.98
CA SER A 219 9.72 10.20 16.72
C SER A 219 11.22 10.10 16.46
N ASP A 220 11.86 9.09 17.05
CA ASP A 220 13.31 8.84 16.94
C ASP A 220 13.63 7.85 15.81
N PHE A 221 12.61 7.30 15.15
CA PHE A 221 12.78 6.38 14.04
C PHE A 221 13.35 7.11 12.82
N ASP A 222 14.63 6.88 12.53
CA ASP A 222 15.32 7.44 11.37
C ASP A 222 14.78 6.80 10.06
N PRO A 223 14.14 7.58 9.17
CA PRO A 223 13.64 7.07 7.89
C PRO A 223 14.71 6.40 7.04
N ASN A 224 15.99 6.75 7.20
CA ASN A 224 17.09 6.14 6.43
C ASN A 224 17.38 4.69 6.81
N LEU A 225 16.92 4.26 7.99
CA LEU A 225 16.97 2.85 8.39
C LEU A 225 16.00 2.00 7.56
N MET A 226 14.96 2.63 7.00
CA MET A 226 14.01 1.98 6.10
C MET A 226 14.33 2.30 4.65
N LYS A 227 14.33 1.26 3.82
CA LYS A 227 14.59 1.40 2.39
C LYS A 227 13.34 1.03 1.63
N SER A 228 12.87 1.94 0.78
CA SER A 228 11.85 1.64 -0.23
C SER A 228 12.43 0.68 -1.28
N ALA A 229 11.61 0.16 -2.17
CA ALA A 229 12.10 -0.64 -3.29
C ALA A 229 12.83 0.21 -4.36
N PHE A 230 12.63 1.53 -4.38
CA PHE A 230 13.22 2.43 -5.37
C PHE A 230 14.71 2.67 -5.13
N TRP A 231 15.41 2.90 -6.24
CA TRP A 231 16.84 3.19 -6.28
C TRP A 231 17.12 4.51 -6.98
N ASN A 232 18.23 5.12 -6.58
CA ASN A 232 18.90 6.17 -7.33
C ASN A 232 20.40 5.84 -7.46
N ASN A 233 21.19 6.76 -8.03
CA ASN A 233 22.63 6.56 -8.23
C ASN A 233 23.44 6.34 -6.93
N ALA A 234 22.91 6.75 -5.78
CA ALA A 234 23.55 6.58 -4.47
C ALA A 234 23.09 5.31 -3.73
N GLY A 235 22.08 4.60 -4.24
CA GLY A 235 21.55 3.36 -3.66
C GLY A 235 20.04 3.40 -3.44
N ARG A 236 19.54 2.54 -2.54
CA ARG A 236 18.11 2.54 -2.16
C ARG A 236 17.73 3.80 -1.41
N VAL A 237 16.64 4.41 -1.85
CA VAL A 237 16.04 5.57 -1.20
C VAL A 237 15.01 5.13 -0.17
N ASN A 238 14.79 5.92 0.87
CA ASN A 238 13.67 5.71 1.79
C ASN A 238 12.34 6.22 1.17
N PRO A 239 11.16 5.87 1.73
CA PRO A 239 9.87 6.29 1.17
C PRO A 239 9.67 7.80 1.08
N ILE A 240 10.17 8.56 2.06
CA ILE A 240 10.14 10.03 2.02
C ILE A 240 10.94 10.49 0.80
N GLN A 241 12.21 10.08 0.67
CA GLN A 241 13.05 10.41 -0.48
C GLN A 241 12.45 10.02 -1.84
N ALA A 242 11.70 8.91 -1.92
CA ALA A 242 10.99 8.54 -3.15
C ALA A 242 9.89 9.57 -3.50
N PHE A 243 9.11 10.00 -2.51
CA PHE A 243 8.14 11.09 -2.68
C PHE A 243 8.83 12.42 -3.00
N GLU A 244 9.97 12.72 -2.36
CA GLU A 244 10.78 13.90 -2.62
C GLU A 244 11.24 13.99 -4.09
N ILE A 245 11.73 12.88 -4.64
CA ILE A 245 12.09 12.78 -6.06
C ILE A 245 10.87 13.05 -6.94
N ALA A 246 9.74 12.39 -6.66
CA ALA A 246 8.51 12.58 -7.44
C ALA A 246 7.99 14.02 -7.38
N ALA A 247 8.07 14.66 -6.22
CA ALA A 247 7.64 16.02 -6.01
C ALA A 247 8.51 17.05 -6.73
N ASN A 248 9.80 16.80 -6.87
CA ASN A 248 10.68 17.64 -7.69
C ASN A 248 10.33 17.55 -9.19
N ILE A 249 9.84 16.40 -9.65
CA ILE A 249 9.48 16.19 -11.07
C ILE A 249 8.05 16.70 -11.36
N TYR A 250 7.12 16.51 -10.42
CA TYR A 250 5.71 16.90 -10.53
C TYR A 250 5.27 17.77 -9.33
N PRO A 251 5.78 19.01 -9.21
CA PRO A 251 5.56 19.87 -8.04
C PRO A 251 4.09 20.26 -7.85
N ASP A 252 3.34 20.49 -8.93
CA ASP A 252 1.92 20.85 -8.83
C ASP A 252 1.07 19.70 -8.25
N ALA A 253 1.34 18.46 -8.68
CA ALA A 253 0.69 17.29 -8.12
C ALA A 253 1.07 17.09 -6.65
N ALA A 254 2.37 17.22 -6.32
CA ALA A 254 2.84 17.10 -4.94
C ALA A 254 2.20 18.12 -4.01
N LYS A 255 2.05 19.37 -4.45
CA LYS A 255 1.34 20.41 -3.68
C LYS A 255 -0.09 19.98 -3.33
N ILE A 256 -0.83 19.45 -4.30
CA ILE A 256 -2.21 18.98 -4.08
C ILE A 256 -2.26 17.83 -3.06
N TRP A 257 -1.31 16.90 -3.11
CA TRP A 257 -1.23 15.79 -2.15
C TRP A 257 -0.81 16.25 -0.74
N LEU A 258 0.07 17.25 -0.65
CA LEU A 258 0.45 17.86 0.63
C LEU A 258 -0.69 18.62 1.28
N GLU A 259 -1.45 19.39 0.51
CA GLU A 259 -2.63 20.08 1.00
C GLU A 259 -3.63 19.11 1.65
N ARG A 260 -3.78 17.90 1.08
CA ARG A 260 -4.58 16.82 1.67
C ARG A 260 -3.95 16.21 2.90
N LEU A 261 -2.65 15.95 2.88
CA LEU A 261 -1.93 15.42 4.03
C LEU A 261 -2.03 16.34 5.26
N ILE A 262 -2.04 17.66 5.05
CA ILE A 262 -2.28 18.66 6.10
C ILE A 262 -3.63 18.46 6.78
N GLN A 263 -4.67 18.03 6.04
CA GLN A 263 -6.03 17.81 6.59
C GLN A 263 -6.19 16.50 7.37
N ILE A 264 -5.16 15.67 7.44
CA ILE A 264 -5.14 14.50 8.32
C ILE A 264 -4.64 14.96 9.69
N ASP A 265 -5.56 15.09 10.65
CA ASP A 265 -5.25 15.38 12.05
C ASP A 265 -5.21 14.09 12.89
N LEU A 266 -4.71 14.21 14.12
CA LEU A 266 -4.57 13.10 15.05
C LEU A 266 -5.91 12.48 15.41
N ASP A 267 -6.96 13.30 15.59
CA ASP A 267 -8.29 12.83 15.95
C ASP A 267 -8.85 11.86 14.88
N ARG A 268 -8.66 12.16 13.58
CA ARG A 268 -9.06 11.27 12.49
C ARG A 268 -8.21 10.00 12.42
N ILE A 269 -6.93 10.08 12.77
CA ILE A 269 -6.04 8.92 12.84
C ILE A 269 -6.48 8.01 13.99
N GLU A 270 -6.62 8.55 15.20
CA GLU A 270 -7.05 7.84 16.39
C GLU A 270 -8.41 7.16 16.15
N ALA A 271 -9.37 7.88 15.56
CA ALA A 271 -10.67 7.33 15.19
C ALA A 271 -10.61 6.15 14.21
N ILE A 272 -9.56 6.01 13.38
CA ILE A 272 -9.36 4.81 12.57
C ILE A 272 -8.86 3.65 13.44
N PHE A 273 -7.89 3.91 14.32
CA PHE A 273 -7.32 2.86 15.18
C PHE A 273 -8.32 2.34 16.21
N ASP A 274 -9.18 3.20 16.77
CA ASP A 274 -10.26 2.83 17.70
C ASP A 274 -11.28 1.84 17.11
N ARG A 275 -11.35 1.78 15.78
CA ARG A 275 -12.23 0.86 15.07
C ARG A 275 -11.56 -0.48 14.76
N VAL A 276 -10.25 -0.62 14.96
CA VAL A 276 -9.56 -1.91 14.77
C VAL A 276 -9.91 -2.84 15.93
N PRO A 277 -10.38 -4.07 15.69
CA PRO A 277 -10.64 -5.02 16.77
C PRO A 277 -9.38 -5.30 17.61
N ASP A 278 -9.53 -5.36 18.93
CA ASP A 278 -8.41 -5.52 19.89
C ASP A 278 -7.56 -6.77 19.61
N GLU A 279 -8.16 -7.83 19.08
CA GLU A 279 -7.46 -9.05 18.72
C GLU A 279 -6.61 -8.91 17.44
N ARG A 280 -6.72 -7.81 16.70
CA ARG A 280 -5.99 -7.57 15.42
C ARG A 280 -4.73 -6.75 15.60
N ILE A 281 -4.66 -5.88 16.62
CA ILE A 281 -3.51 -5.01 16.87
C ILE A 281 -3.29 -4.84 18.37
N SER A 282 -2.04 -4.95 18.83
CA SER A 282 -1.75 -4.68 20.25
C SER A 282 -1.72 -3.17 20.53
N PRO A 283 -2.02 -2.72 21.77
CA PRO A 283 -1.96 -1.30 22.12
C PRO A 283 -0.61 -0.65 21.81
N LEU A 284 0.50 -1.39 22.00
CA LEU A 284 1.85 -0.92 21.66
C LEU A 284 2.02 -0.74 20.15
N ALA A 285 1.53 -1.67 19.34
CA ALA A 285 1.59 -1.57 17.89
C ALA A 285 0.73 -0.40 17.36
N ALA A 286 -0.47 -0.22 17.91
CA ALA A 286 -1.36 0.88 17.58
C ALA A 286 -0.72 2.23 17.91
N LYS A 287 -0.21 2.41 19.14
CA LYS A 287 0.45 3.66 19.54
C LYS A 287 1.68 3.96 18.68
N PHE A 288 2.54 2.96 18.46
CA PHE A 288 3.72 3.13 17.61
C PHE A 288 3.35 3.55 16.18
N ALA A 289 2.32 2.94 15.59
CA ALA A 289 1.89 3.23 14.23
C ALA A 289 1.33 4.66 14.10
N GLN A 290 0.54 5.11 15.09
CA GLN A 290 0.02 6.48 15.15
C GLN A 290 1.15 7.49 15.27
N ASP A 291 2.08 7.28 16.20
CA ASP A 291 3.22 8.18 16.40
C ASP A 291 4.15 8.23 15.17
N LEU A 292 4.33 7.10 14.48
CA LEU A 292 5.15 7.04 13.27
C LEU A 292 4.51 7.82 12.12
N LEU A 293 3.20 7.67 11.95
CA LEU A 293 2.43 8.39 10.95
C LEU A 293 2.48 9.91 11.20
N GLU A 294 2.27 10.34 12.45
CA GLU A 294 2.38 11.74 12.88
C GLU A 294 3.79 12.29 12.62
N ALA A 295 4.82 11.60 13.11
CA ALA A 295 6.20 12.04 12.95
C ALA A 295 6.61 12.16 11.47
N ASN A 296 6.16 11.23 10.61
CA ASN A 296 6.43 11.31 9.18
C ASN A 296 5.65 12.41 8.50
N ARG A 297 4.38 12.62 8.86
CA ARG A 297 3.59 13.74 8.37
C ARG A 297 4.32 15.06 8.64
N ASP A 298 4.76 15.28 9.88
CA ASP A 298 5.45 16.50 10.28
C ASP A 298 6.79 16.68 9.56
N ARG A 299 7.57 15.59 9.38
CA ARG A 299 8.81 15.61 8.60
C ARG A 299 8.56 15.99 7.14
N ILE A 300 7.56 15.39 6.52
CA ILE A 300 7.17 15.68 5.13
C ILE A 300 6.81 17.16 5.03
N LEU A 301 5.85 17.64 5.82
CA LEU A 301 5.39 19.03 5.76
C LEU A 301 6.52 20.03 6.02
N SER A 302 7.40 19.75 6.99
CA SER A 302 8.57 20.59 7.29
C SER A 302 9.58 20.65 6.14
N ASN A 303 9.78 19.55 5.40
CA ASN A 303 10.67 19.53 4.24
C ASN A 303 10.10 20.38 3.10
N PHE A 304 8.79 20.32 2.89
CA PHE A 304 8.13 21.07 1.81
C PHE A 304 8.07 22.58 2.05
N GLU A 305 7.88 23.03 3.29
CA GLU A 305 7.98 24.47 3.62
C GLU A 305 9.36 25.03 3.25
N ARG A 306 10.42 24.26 3.52
CA ARG A 306 11.80 24.65 3.18
C ARG A 306 12.04 24.71 1.67
N TRP A 307 11.38 23.84 0.90
CA TRP A 307 11.51 23.81 -0.54
C TRP A 307 10.71 24.91 -1.22
N GLY A 308 9.50 25.22 -0.75
CA GLY A 308 8.70 26.32 -1.25
C GLY A 308 9.34 27.70 -1.05
N SER A 309 10.28 27.83 -0.11
CA SER A 309 11.13 29.02 0.05
C SER A 309 12.36 29.08 -0.88
N CYS A 310 12.61 28.04 -1.67
CA CYS A 310 13.75 27.93 -2.60
C CYS A 310 13.34 27.95 -4.08
N ILE A 311 12.05 28.14 -4.40
CA ILE A 311 11.52 28.29 -5.77
C ILE A 311 11.09 29.74 -5.98
#